data_AF-D5ST43-F1
#
_entry.id   AF-D5ST43-F1
#
_cell.length_a   1.000
_cell.length_b   1.000
_cell.length_c   1.000
_cell.angle_alpha   90.00
_cell.angle_beta   90.00
_cell.angle_gamma   90.00
#
_symmetry.space_group_name_H-M   'P 1'
#
loop_
_entity.id
_entity.type
_entity.pdbx_description
1 polymer ?
#
loop_
_entity_poly.entity_id
_entity_poly.type
_entity_poly.pdbx_seq_one_letter_code
_entity_poly.pdbx_strand_id
1 'polypeptide(L)'
;MLDLDHPDTPPTFAISREDGAILSIAKRMTLVSSEAKIELLAQAALHFAKMRSITIDHWGKSKPMLNAIDLLESDLQRLAGLESKNDYVTDWRGKHCTVCSSAITNLESYEDMLYCPMCLKVIDQGRDAVDQAFGLWCI
;
A
#
# COMPACT_ATOMS: atom_id res chain seq x y z
N MET A 1 5.79 -21.43 13.11
CA MET A 1 5.31 -22.15 11.92
C MET A 1 3.84 -21.79 11.80
N LEU A 2 3.45 -21.15 10.69
CA LEU A 2 2.07 -20.73 10.47
C LEU A 2 1.19 -21.98 10.45
N ASP A 3 0.11 -22.00 11.24
CA ASP A 3 -0.88 -23.07 11.19
C ASP A 3 -1.79 -22.82 9.98
N LEU A 4 -1.50 -23.51 8.88
CA LEU A 4 -2.26 -23.36 7.63
C LEU A 4 -3.71 -23.85 7.76
N ASP A 5 -4.01 -24.64 8.79
CA ASP A 5 -5.34 -25.19 9.05
C ASP A 5 -6.16 -24.33 10.02
N HIS A 6 -5.59 -23.25 10.55
CA HIS A 6 -6.32 -22.32 11.42
C HIS A 6 -7.45 -21.61 10.63
N PRO A 7 -8.67 -21.50 11.19
CA PRO A 7 -9.82 -20.92 10.49
C PRO A 7 -9.63 -19.46 10.04
N ASP A 8 -8.75 -18.72 10.70
CA ASP A 8 -8.40 -17.35 10.33
C ASP A 8 -7.32 -17.24 9.25
N THR A 9 -6.67 -18.35 8.87
CA THR A 9 -5.61 -18.33 7.87
C THR A 9 -6.11 -17.86 6.49
N PRO A 10 -7.22 -18.40 5.93
CA PRO A 10 -7.75 -17.91 4.66
C PRO A 10 -8.09 -16.42 4.61
N PRO A 11 -8.85 -15.84 5.58
CA PRO A 11 -9.14 -14.41 5.55
C PRO A 11 -7.90 -13.55 5.79
N THR A 12 -6.92 -14.00 6.59
CA THR A 12 -5.63 -13.30 6.76
C THR A 12 -4.84 -13.24 5.45
N PHE A 13 -4.76 -14.34 4.69
CA PHE A 13 -4.17 -14.32 3.34
C PHE A 13 -4.92 -13.39 2.38
N ALA A 14 -6.25 -13.34 2.47
CA ALA A 14 -7.05 -12.43 1.66
C ALA A 14 -6.72 -10.96 1.99
N ILE A 15 -6.59 -10.61 3.28
CA ILE A 15 -6.13 -9.29 3.70
C ILE A 15 -4.72 -8.98 3.17
N SER A 16 -3.78 -9.91 3.31
CA SER A 16 -2.41 -9.76 2.81
C SER A 16 -2.37 -9.47 1.31
N ARG A 17 -3.23 -10.12 0.52
CA ARG A 17 -3.34 -9.87 -0.92
C ARG A 17 -3.81 -8.45 -1.24
N GLU A 18 -4.84 -7.96 -0.56
CA GLU A 18 -5.36 -6.61 -0.77
C GLU A 18 -4.34 -5.55 -0.32
N ASP A 19 -3.68 -5.78 0.81
CA ASP A 19 -2.61 -4.94 1.34
C ASP A 19 -1.40 -4.88 0.39
N GLY A 20 -1.00 -6.01 -0.21
CA GLY A 20 0.02 -6.06 -1.26
C GLY A 20 -0.35 -5.28 -2.53
N ALA A 21 -1.63 -5.31 -2.93
CA ALA A 21 -2.14 -4.53 -4.05
C ALA A 21 -2.07 -3.01 -3.76
N ILE A 22 -2.44 -2.59 -2.55
CA ILE A 22 -2.33 -1.20 -2.08
C ILE A 22 -0.86 -0.74 -2.11
N LEU A 23 0.07 -1.57 -1.66
CA LEU A 23 1.50 -1.26 -1.71
C LEU A 23 2.00 -1.08 -3.15
N SER A 24 1.56 -1.93 -4.08
CA SER A 24 1.89 -1.79 -5.51
C SER A 24 1.37 -0.46 -6.06
N ILE A 25 0.13 -0.09 -5.73
CA ILE A 25 -0.46 1.20 -6.10
C ILE A 25 0.33 2.37 -5.52
N ALA A 26 0.69 2.31 -4.22
CA ALA A 26 1.45 3.34 -3.55
C ALA A 26 2.84 3.54 -4.18
N LYS A 27 3.53 2.45 -4.55
CA LYS A 27 4.79 2.50 -5.31
C LYS A 27 4.61 3.24 -6.63
N ARG A 28 3.59 2.90 -7.41
CA ARG A 28 3.27 3.59 -8.68
C ARG A 28 2.96 5.07 -8.48
N MET A 29 2.24 5.44 -7.40
CA MET A 29 1.98 6.85 -7.07
C MET A 29 3.27 7.66 -6.92
N THR A 30 4.36 7.05 -6.46
CA THR A 30 5.64 7.76 -6.31
C THR A 30 6.32 8.10 -7.64
N LEU A 31 5.88 7.52 -8.75
CA LEU A 31 6.51 7.66 -10.08
C LEU A 31 5.73 8.53 -11.05
N VAL A 32 4.50 8.92 -10.70
CA VAL A 32 3.57 9.60 -11.60
C VAL A 32 3.25 11.02 -11.14
N SER A 33 2.53 11.77 -11.98
CA SER A 33 2.11 13.14 -11.70
C SER A 33 1.02 13.19 -10.64
N SER A 34 0.76 14.39 -10.10
CA SER A 34 -0.34 14.63 -9.16
C SER A 34 -1.71 14.17 -9.71
N GLU A 35 -1.98 14.40 -10.99
CA GLU A 35 -3.24 14.01 -11.64
C GLU A 35 -3.39 12.49 -11.69
N ALA A 36 -2.34 11.78 -12.10
CA ALA A 36 -2.34 10.33 -12.17
C ALA A 36 -2.44 9.66 -10.79
N LYS A 37 -1.99 10.32 -9.72
CA LYS A 37 -2.19 9.82 -8.34
C LYS A 37 -3.67 9.74 -7.97
N ILE A 38 -4.52 10.63 -8.47
CA ILE A 38 -5.96 10.62 -8.18
C ILE A 38 -6.62 9.36 -8.76
N GLU A 39 -6.23 8.97 -9.98
CA GLU A 39 -6.73 7.75 -10.62
C GLU A 39 -6.28 6.49 -9.87
N LEU A 40 -5.02 6.47 -9.41
CA LEU A 40 -4.49 5.39 -8.59
C LEU A 40 -5.17 5.31 -7.22
N LEU A 41 -5.52 6.44 -6.62
CA LEU A 41 -6.23 6.48 -5.34
C LEU A 41 -7.64 5.87 -5.48
N ALA A 42 -8.33 6.16 -6.59
CA ALA A 42 -9.63 5.56 -6.89
C ALA A 42 -9.54 4.02 -7.04
N GLN A 43 -8.44 3.50 -7.60
CA GLN A 43 -8.19 2.06 -7.67
C GLN A 43 -7.97 1.45 -6.28
N ALA A 44 -7.21 2.13 -5.40
CA ALA A 44 -6.96 1.67 -4.04
C ALA A 44 -8.23 1.60 -3.18
N ALA A 45 -9.20 2.49 -3.43
CA ALA A 45 -10.48 2.51 -2.69
C ALA A 45 -11.23 1.16 -2.76
N LEU A 46 -11.12 0.44 -3.88
CA LEU A 46 -11.73 -0.88 -4.04
C LEU A 46 -11.09 -1.93 -3.10
N HIS A 47 -9.77 -1.86 -2.94
CA HIS A 47 -9.01 -2.75 -2.05
C HIS A 47 -9.34 -2.46 -0.58
N PHE A 48 -9.42 -1.19 -0.17
CA PHE A 48 -9.83 -0.82 1.18
C PHE A 48 -11.26 -1.28 1.50
N ALA A 49 -12.21 -1.08 0.57
CA ALA A 49 -13.57 -1.58 0.72
C ALA A 49 -13.60 -3.10 0.89
N LYS A 50 -12.75 -3.82 0.13
CA LYS A 50 -12.63 -5.27 0.23
C LYS A 50 -12.05 -5.72 1.58
N MET A 51 -10.99 -5.06 2.07
CA MET A 51 -10.42 -5.34 3.40
C MET A 51 -11.46 -5.13 4.50
N ARG A 52 -12.26 -4.05 4.44
CA ARG A 52 -13.34 -3.81 5.41
C ARG A 52 -14.42 -4.89 5.36
N SER A 53 -14.83 -5.32 4.17
CA SER A 53 -15.78 -6.42 4.00
C SER A 53 -15.26 -7.70 4.63
N ILE A 54 -14.05 -8.13 4.27
CA ILE A 54 -13.42 -9.34 4.84
C ILE A 54 -13.32 -9.21 6.36
N THR A 55 -12.94 -8.03 6.86
CA THR A 55 -12.85 -7.75 8.29
C THR A 55 -14.18 -7.99 9.00
N ILE A 56 -15.26 -7.44 8.44
CA ILE A 56 -16.62 -7.56 9.00
C ILE A 56 -17.13 -9.00 8.92
N ASP A 57 -16.87 -9.69 7.82
CA ASP A 57 -17.39 -11.04 7.58
C ASP A 57 -16.73 -12.08 8.50
N HIS A 58 -15.45 -11.91 8.85
CA HIS A 58 -14.67 -12.89 9.61
C HIS A 58 -14.40 -12.50 11.06
N TRP A 59 -14.20 -11.20 11.34
CA TRP A 59 -13.86 -10.69 12.68
C TRP A 59 -14.88 -9.67 13.20
N GLY A 60 -16.00 -9.48 12.50
CA GLY A 60 -17.04 -8.53 12.87
C GLY A 60 -16.56 -7.07 12.81
N LYS A 61 -17.19 -6.20 13.62
CA LYS A 61 -16.84 -4.76 13.70
C LYS A 61 -15.63 -4.53 14.63
N SER A 62 -14.56 -5.29 14.43
CA SER A 62 -13.31 -5.17 15.19
C SER A 62 -12.72 -3.76 15.00
N LYS A 63 -12.85 -2.91 16.02
CA LYS A 63 -12.35 -1.53 15.97
C LYS A 63 -10.85 -1.44 15.67
N PRO A 64 -9.97 -2.25 16.29
CA PRO A 64 -8.54 -2.19 15.99
C PRO A 64 -8.21 -2.45 14.51
N MET A 65 -8.83 -3.48 13.91
CA MET A 65 -8.61 -3.84 12.50
C MET A 65 -9.16 -2.78 11.54
N LEU A 66 -10.37 -2.29 11.78
CA LEU A 66 -10.97 -1.24 10.95
C LEU A 66 -10.19 0.08 11.06
N ASN A 67 -9.74 0.44 12.26
CA ASN A 67 -8.90 1.64 12.44
C ASN A 67 -7.55 1.52 11.73
N ALA A 68 -6.95 0.32 11.68
CA ALA A 68 -5.70 0.10 10.94
C ALA A 68 -5.91 0.30 9.43
N ILE A 69 -7.03 -0.20 8.89
CA ILE A 69 -7.41 0.02 7.49
C ILE A 69 -7.63 1.53 7.22
N ASP A 70 -8.36 2.21 8.09
CA ASP A 70 -8.64 3.66 7.97
C ASP A 70 -7.35 4.49 8.02
N LEU A 71 -6.39 4.10 8.87
CA LEU A 71 -5.09 4.75 8.97
C LEU A 71 -4.28 4.59 7.67
N LEU A 72 -4.23 3.38 7.10
CA LEU A 72 -3.55 3.14 5.83
C LEU A 72 -4.23 3.91 4.67
N GLU A 73 -5.56 4.00 4.66
CA GLU A 73 -6.27 4.82 3.68
C GLU A 73 -5.92 6.31 3.81
N SER A 74 -5.88 6.83 5.03
CA SER A 74 -5.48 8.23 5.29
C SER A 74 -4.05 8.52 4.85
N ASP A 75 -3.12 7.60 5.10
CA ASP A 75 -1.74 7.72 4.65
C ASP A 75 -1.63 7.69 3.13
N LEU A 76 -2.40 6.84 2.46
CA LEU A 76 -2.41 6.79 1.00
C LEU A 76 -3.00 8.07 0.39
N GLN A 77 -4.05 8.63 1.00
CA GLN A 77 -4.59 9.94 0.61
C GLN A 77 -3.53 11.05 0.79
N ARG A 78 -2.75 11.01 1.87
CA ARG A 78 -1.62 11.93 2.09
C ARG A 78 -0.54 11.78 1.03
N LEU A 79 -0.20 10.55 0.62
CA LEU A 79 0.74 10.30 -0.47
C LEU A 79 0.21 10.85 -1.81
N ALA A 80 -1.07 10.66 -2.07
CA ALA A 80 -1.75 11.17 -3.27
C ALA A 80 -1.73 12.71 -3.31
N GLY A 81 -1.85 13.36 -2.15
CA GLY A 81 -1.82 14.82 -2.01
C GLY A 81 -0.44 15.47 -2.15
N LEU A 82 0.66 14.69 -2.21
CA LEU A 82 1.99 15.26 -2.47
C LEU A 82 2.09 15.71 -3.93
N GLU A 83 2.34 16.99 -4.17
CA GLU A 83 2.55 17.52 -5.52
C GLU A 83 3.75 16.87 -6.20
N SER A 84 3.54 16.25 -7.36
CA SER A 84 4.56 15.51 -8.11
C SER A 84 4.49 15.88 -9.59
N LYS A 85 5.67 16.06 -10.20
CA LYS A 85 5.85 16.16 -11.64
C LYS A 85 6.56 14.93 -12.21
N ASN A 86 6.59 13.83 -11.46
CA ASN A 86 7.22 12.59 -11.91
C ASN A 86 6.46 12.01 -13.10
N ASP A 87 7.18 11.48 -14.07
CA ASP A 87 6.65 10.65 -15.16
C ASP A 87 7.70 9.60 -15.52
N TYR A 88 8.02 8.78 -14.52
CA TYR A 88 9.17 7.87 -14.54
C TYR A 88 8.77 6.41 -14.68
N VAL A 89 7.53 6.14 -15.11
CA VAL A 89 7.02 4.75 -15.24
C VAL A 89 7.84 3.97 -16.27
N THR A 90 8.32 4.63 -17.33
CA THR A 90 9.05 4.01 -18.45
C THR A 90 10.51 4.42 -18.53
N ASP A 91 10.88 5.62 -18.07
CA ASP A 91 12.26 6.16 -18.07
C ASP A 91 12.65 6.71 -16.70
N TRP A 92 13.18 5.84 -15.82
CA TRP A 92 13.53 6.17 -14.44
C TRP A 92 15.03 6.23 -14.14
N ARG A 93 15.88 5.67 -15.02
CA ARG A 93 17.31 5.52 -14.73
C ARG A 93 17.98 6.88 -14.59
N GLY A 94 18.66 7.09 -13.46
CA GLY A 94 19.31 8.37 -13.13
C GLY A 94 18.36 9.51 -12.80
N LYS A 95 17.03 9.27 -12.75
CA LYS A 95 16.05 10.28 -12.35
C LYS A 95 15.99 10.38 -10.83
N HIS A 96 15.65 11.57 -10.37
CA HIS A 96 15.41 11.87 -8.97
C HIS A 96 13.95 12.29 -8.80
N CYS A 97 13.34 11.88 -7.69
CA CYS A 97 11.97 12.23 -7.36
C CYS A 97 11.80 13.75 -7.28
N THR A 98 10.81 14.31 -7.96
CA THR A 98 10.53 15.76 -7.94
C THR A 98 10.01 16.26 -6.59
N VAL A 99 9.56 15.35 -5.72
CA VAL A 99 8.99 15.68 -4.40
C VAL A 99 10.08 15.79 -3.33
N CYS A 100 11.01 14.84 -3.29
CA CYS A 100 12.00 14.72 -2.20
C CYS A 100 13.46 14.66 -2.69
N SER A 101 13.69 14.84 -3.99
CA SER A 101 15.00 14.81 -4.65
C SER A 101 15.79 13.50 -4.48
N SER A 102 15.19 12.45 -3.93
CA SER A 102 15.83 11.15 -3.77
C SER A 102 15.89 10.38 -5.07
N ALA A 103 16.92 9.56 -5.26
CA ALA A 103 17.03 8.69 -6.43
C ALA A 103 15.86 7.69 -6.46
N ILE A 104 15.32 7.45 -7.65
CA ILE A 104 14.32 6.39 -7.86
C ILE A 104 15.02 5.03 -7.72
N THR A 105 14.44 4.15 -6.93
CA THR A 105 14.97 2.81 -6.64
C THR A 105 14.27 1.79 -7.53
N ASN A 106 15.05 0.88 -8.12
CA ASN A 106 14.55 -0.31 -8.79
C ASN A 106 15.16 -1.54 -8.12
N LEU A 107 14.33 -2.47 -7.65
CA LEU A 107 14.80 -3.78 -7.21
C LEU A 107 14.64 -4.75 -8.38
N GLU A 108 15.72 -4.89 -9.17
CA GLU A 108 15.74 -5.62 -10.45
C GLU A 108 15.25 -7.07 -10.38
N SER A 109 15.26 -7.68 -9.19
CA SER A 109 14.75 -9.04 -8.96
C SER A 109 13.22 -9.15 -8.94
N TYR A 110 12.49 -8.03 -9.00
CA TYR A 110 11.04 -7.99 -8.92
C TYR A 110 10.45 -7.10 -10.02
N GLU A 111 9.51 -7.63 -10.81
CA GLU A 111 8.99 -6.98 -12.03
C GLU A 111 8.29 -5.62 -11.82
N ASP A 112 7.96 -5.24 -10.58
CA ASP A 112 7.25 -3.99 -10.27
C ASP A 112 7.81 -3.24 -9.04
N MET A 113 9.11 -3.39 -8.74
CA MET A 113 9.74 -2.69 -7.60
C MET A 113 10.48 -1.42 -7.99
N LEU A 114 9.86 -0.63 -8.86
CA LEU A 114 10.28 0.73 -9.15
C LEU A 114 9.50 1.73 -8.27
N TYR A 115 10.18 2.55 -7.46
CA TYR A 115 9.52 3.55 -6.61
C TYR A 115 10.51 4.57 -6.02
N CYS A 116 10.00 5.67 -5.47
CA CYS A 116 10.76 6.55 -4.60
C CYS A 116 10.68 6.07 -3.13
N PRO A 117 11.80 5.66 -2.51
CA PRO A 117 11.77 5.11 -1.15
C PRO A 117 11.38 6.16 -0.11
N MET A 118 11.76 7.43 -0.31
CA MET A 118 11.49 8.48 0.66
C MET A 118 10.02 8.94 0.65
N CYS A 119 9.39 9.01 -0.52
CA CYS A 119 7.96 9.33 -0.60
C CYS A 119 7.09 8.16 -0.12
N LEU A 120 7.55 6.92 -0.31
CA LEU A 120 6.78 5.75 0.10
C LEU A 120 6.66 5.65 1.63
N LYS A 121 7.64 6.15 2.39
CA LYS A 121 7.61 6.18 3.88
C LYS A 121 6.37 6.84 4.47
N VAL A 122 5.66 7.64 3.68
CA VAL A 122 4.38 8.22 4.06
C VAL A 122 3.40 7.14 4.52
N ILE A 123 3.42 5.93 3.94
CA ILE A 123 2.45 4.88 4.27
C ILE A 123 2.95 3.87 5.32
N ASP A 124 4.18 4.00 5.82
CA ASP A 124 4.78 3.01 6.73
C ASP A 124 3.95 2.82 7.99
N GLN A 125 3.40 3.90 8.55
CA GLN A 125 2.60 3.83 9.79
C GLN A 125 1.31 3.03 9.59
N GLY A 126 0.53 3.32 8.54
CA GLY A 126 -0.67 2.55 8.22
C GLY A 126 -0.37 1.09 7.85
N ARG A 127 0.74 0.86 7.15
CA ARG A 127 1.23 -0.49 6.81
C ARG A 127 1.56 -1.30 8.05
N ASP A 128 2.35 -0.75 8.96
CA ASP A 128 2.70 -1.39 10.22
C ASP A 128 1.46 -1.67 11.08
N ALA A 129 0.47 -0.78 11.07
CA ALA A 129 -0.79 -0.97 11.78
C ALA A 129 -1.61 -2.14 11.21
N VAL A 130 -1.68 -2.28 9.88
CA VAL A 130 -2.32 -3.43 9.22
C VAL A 130 -1.55 -4.72 9.53
N ASP A 131 -0.22 -4.70 9.40
CA ASP A 131 0.61 -5.87 9.68
C ASP A 131 0.43 -6.38 11.13
N GLN A 132 0.37 -5.47 12.10
CA GLN A 132 0.12 -5.80 13.51
C GLN A 132 -1.31 -6.27 13.77
N ALA A 133 -2.31 -5.61 13.17
CA ALA A 133 -3.73 -5.92 13.42
C ALA A 133 -4.15 -7.28 12.85
N PHE A 134 -3.57 -7.69 11.72
CA PHE A 134 -3.90 -8.94 11.04
C PHE A 134 -2.83 -10.02 11.18
N GLY A 135 -1.71 -9.72 11.83
CA GLY A 135 -0.62 -10.67 12.01
C GLY A 135 0.09 -11.04 10.71
N LEU A 136 0.25 -10.07 9.79
CA LEU A 136 0.85 -10.34 8.46
C LEU A 136 2.35 -10.64 8.50
N TRP A 137 3.07 -10.17 9.53
CA TRP A 137 4.47 -10.51 9.83
C TRP A 137 4.76 -12.01 10.02
N CYS A 138 3.73 -12.84 10.25
CA CYS A 138 3.88 -14.27 10.49
C CYS A 138 3.85 -15.11 9.21
N ILE A 139 3.48 -14.49 8.08
CA ILE A 139 3.17 -15.13 6.79
C ILE A 139 4.34 -14.96 5.83
#